data_AF-A0A537R385-F1
#
_entry.id   AF-A0A537R385-F1
#
_cell.length_a   1.000
_cell.length_b   1.000
_cell.length_c   1.000
_cell.angle_alpha   90.00
_cell.angle_beta   90.00
_cell.angle_gamma   90.00
#
_symmetry.space_group_name_H-M   'P 1'
#
loop_
_entity.id
_entity.type
_entity.pdbx_description
1 polymer ?
#
loop_
_entity_poly.entity_id
_entity_poly.type
_entity_poly.pdbx_seq_one_letter_code
_entity_poly.pdbx_strand_id
1 'polypeptide(L)'
;MTNNVKKVWASGKAVVNAWLAIPSGFSAEVIAQCGFDSVTVDMQHGVQDYHSMMQCFQAMHAHPVTPMVRVPWNEPGMIGKVLDGGAYGVICPMINSREEAESFVSYCKY
;
A
#
# COMPACT_ATOMS: atom_id res chain seq x y z
N MET A 1 5.15 9.47 11.50
CA MET A 1 4.74 8.09 11.82
C MET A 1 5.79 7.12 11.26
N THR A 2 6.03 5.98 11.91
CA THR A 2 7.11 5.06 11.55
C THR A 2 6.67 4.11 10.44
N ASN A 3 7.35 4.13 9.30
CA ASN A 3 7.14 3.16 8.22
C ASN A 3 7.98 1.90 8.51
N ASN A 4 7.33 0.78 8.88
CA ASN A 4 8.04 -0.44 9.30
C ASN A 4 8.80 -1.08 8.13
N VAL A 5 8.26 -1.04 6.91
CA VAL A 5 8.93 -1.51 5.69
C VAL A 5 10.31 -0.86 5.52
N LYS A 6 10.39 0.47 5.63
CA LYS A 6 11.68 1.19 5.56
C LYS A 6 12.63 0.80 6.70
N LYS A 7 12.12 0.56 7.91
CA LYS A 7 12.93 0.12 9.06
C LYS A 7 13.53 -1.27 8.83
N VAL A 8 12.74 -2.22 8.33
CA VAL A 8 13.19 -3.59 8.03
C VAL A 8 14.26 -3.56 6.92
N TRP A 9 14.02 -2.82 5.83
CA TRP A 9 15.01 -2.67 4.75
C TRP A 9 16.31 -2.01 5.22
N ALA A 10 16.23 -0.99 6.07
CA ALA A 10 17.42 -0.34 6.64
C ALA A 10 18.29 -1.31 7.47
N SER A 11 17.71 -2.41 7.98
CA SER A 11 18.43 -3.48 8.68
C SER A 11 18.96 -4.59 7.76
N GLY A 12 18.82 -4.45 6.43
CA GLY A 12 19.25 -5.44 5.46
C GLY A 12 18.37 -6.70 5.41
N LYS A 13 17.16 -6.64 5.96
CA LYS A 13 16.21 -7.77 6.01
C LYS A 13 15.13 -7.66 4.94
N ALA A 14 14.56 -8.80 4.57
CA ALA A 14 13.40 -8.87 3.70
C ALA A 14 12.11 -8.51 4.47
N VAL A 15 11.18 -7.88 3.76
CA VAL A 15 9.82 -7.57 4.23
C VAL A 15 8.88 -8.67 3.75
N VAL A 16 8.08 -9.22 4.66
CA VAL A 16 7.03 -10.19 4.32
C VAL A 16 5.70 -9.44 4.18
N ASN A 17 5.20 -9.39 2.94
CA ASN A 17 3.98 -8.65 2.59
C ASN A 17 2.80 -9.59 2.32
N ALA A 18 1.65 -9.31 2.93
CA ALA A 18 0.38 -9.95 2.57
C ALA A 18 -0.30 -9.21 1.42
N TRP A 19 -0.94 -9.97 0.53
CA TRP A 19 -1.72 -9.41 -0.60
C TRP A 19 -3.22 -9.49 -0.29
N LEU A 20 -3.88 -8.34 -0.17
CA LEU A 20 -5.30 -8.25 0.21
C LEU A 20 -6.16 -7.89 -1.00
N ALA A 21 -6.80 -8.92 -1.58
CA ALA A 21 -7.74 -8.76 -2.69
C ALA A 21 -9.22 -8.69 -2.24
N ILE A 22 -9.53 -9.11 -1.01
CA ILE A 22 -10.91 -9.16 -0.48
C ILE A 22 -11.28 -7.77 0.08
N PRO A 23 -12.33 -7.10 -0.44
CA PRO A 23 -12.76 -5.75 -0.02
C PRO A 23 -13.54 -5.80 1.30
N SER A 24 -12.85 -6.17 2.38
CA SER A 24 -13.45 -6.34 3.70
C SER A 24 -12.49 -5.88 4.79
N GLY A 25 -12.94 -4.91 5.60
CA GLY A 25 -12.20 -4.46 6.78
C GLY A 25 -11.98 -5.60 7.78
N PHE A 26 -12.94 -6.52 7.92
CA PHE A 26 -12.77 -7.70 8.78
C PHE A 26 -11.61 -8.60 8.33
N SER A 27 -11.54 -8.90 7.03
CA SER A 27 -10.41 -9.67 6.48
C SER A 27 -9.08 -8.93 6.65
N ALA A 28 -9.09 -7.59 6.51
CA ALA A 28 -7.92 -6.74 6.72
C ALA A 28 -7.42 -6.77 8.19
N GLU A 29 -8.34 -6.72 9.16
CA GLU A 29 -8.00 -6.79 10.58
C GLU A 29 -7.40 -8.16 10.96
N VAL A 30 -8.00 -9.25 10.45
CA VAL A 30 -7.49 -10.60 10.69
C VAL A 30 -6.08 -10.76 10.11
N ILE A 31 -5.85 -10.37 8.85
CA ILE A 31 -4.54 -10.53 8.22
C ILE A 31 -3.46 -9.68 8.90
N ALA A 32 -3.82 -8.51 9.43
CA ALA A 32 -2.89 -7.63 10.16
C ALA A 32 -2.35 -8.26 11.44
N GLN A 33 -3.04 -9.26 12.00
CA GLN A 33 -2.62 -10.00 13.20
C GLN A 33 -1.74 -11.22 12.89
N CYS A 34 -1.60 -11.60 11.62
CA CYS A 34 -0.85 -12.80 11.22
C CYS A 34 0.68 -12.62 11.22
N GLY A 35 1.20 -11.48 11.66
CA GLY A 35 2.66 -11.25 11.79
C GLY A 35 3.36 -10.78 10.51
N PHE A 36 2.62 -10.27 9.52
CA PHE A 36 3.19 -9.64 8.33
C PHE A 36 3.77 -8.26 8.65
N ASP A 37 4.81 -7.87 7.91
CA ASP A 37 5.42 -6.54 8.04
C ASP A 37 4.57 -5.45 7.36
N SER A 38 3.87 -5.83 6.29
CA SER A 38 2.98 -4.98 5.51
C SER A 38 1.83 -5.75 4.89
N VAL A 39 0.76 -5.02 4.54
CA VAL A 39 -0.40 -5.54 3.80
C VAL A 39 -0.67 -4.60 2.63
N THR A 40 -0.71 -5.15 1.42
CA THR A 40 -1.05 -4.40 0.20
C THR A 40 -2.51 -4.60 -0.15
N VAL A 41 -3.29 -3.51 -0.16
CA VAL A 41 -4.61 -3.47 -0.80
C VAL A 41 -4.42 -3.37 -2.32
N ASP A 42 -5.02 -4.28 -3.07
CA ASP A 42 -4.85 -4.35 -4.52
C ASP A 42 -6.01 -3.73 -5.30
N MET A 43 -5.82 -2.50 -5.78
CA MET A 43 -6.79 -1.78 -6.59
C MET A 43 -6.59 -1.99 -8.10
N GLN A 44 -5.61 -2.79 -8.55
CA GLN A 44 -5.36 -2.98 -9.99
C GLN A 44 -6.17 -4.14 -10.58
N HIS A 45 -6.08 -5.31 -9.96
CA HIS A 45 -6.70 -6.53 -10.46
C HIS A 45 -7.73 -7.12 -9.49
N GLY A 46 -7.94 -6.46 -8.35
CA GLY A 46 -8.97 -6.81 -7.38
C GLY A 46 -10.28 -6.08 -7.64
N VAL A 47 -11.23 -6.32 -6.75
CA VAL A 47 -12.51 -5.59 -6.65
C VAL A 47 -12.45 -4.45 -5.63
N GLN A 48 -11.24 -4.12 -5.17
CA GLN A 48 -11.00 -3.02 -4.24
C GLN A 48 -11.02 -1.69 -5.01
N ASP A 49 -11.66 -0.71 -4.39
CA ASP A 49 -11.70 0.68 -4.79
C ASP A 49 -11.14 1.57 -3.67
N TYR A 50 -11.23 2.88 -3.85
CA TYR A 50 -10.75 3.83 -2.86
C TYR A 50 -11.47 3.70 -1.50
N HIS A 51 -12.77 3.46 -1.49
CA HIS A 51 -13.54 3.40 -0.25
C HIS A 51 -13.24 2.13 0.55
N SER A 52 -13.19 0.99 -0.12
CA SER A 52 -12.83 -0.29 0.48
C SER A 52 -11.36 -0.32 0.93
N MET A 53 -10.44 0.36 0.22
CA MET A 53 -9.08 0.61 0.71
C MET A 53 -9.08 1.37 2.04
N MET A 54 -9.83 2.48 2.14
CA MET A 54 -9.93 3.25 3.38
C MET A 54 -10.47 2.40 4.52
N GLN A 55 -11.52 1.61 4.29
CA GLN A 55 -12.07 0.70 5.30
C GLN A 55 -11.03 -0.33 5.76
N CYS A 56 -10.26 -0.93 4.84
CA CYS A 56 -9.20 -1.85 5.18
C CYS A 56 -8.11 -1.16 6.01
N PHE A 57 -7.67 0.03 5.61
CA PHE A 57 -6.63 0.78 6.34
C PHE A 57 -7.09 1.17 7.74
N GLN A 58 -8.36 1.58 7.91
CA GLN A 58 -8.94 1.85 9.22
C GLN A 58 -8.94 0.61 10.11
N ALA A 59 -9.33 -0.55 9.58
CA ALA A 59 -9.36 -1.80 10.32
C ALA A 59 -7.96 -2.28 10.76
N MET A 60 -6.92 -2.00 9.96
CA MET A 60 -5.54 -2.37 10.28
C MET A 60 -4.86 -1.40 11.26
N HIS A 61 -5.45 -0.24 11.55
CA HIS A 61 -4.78 0.86 12.25
C HIS A 61 -4.24 0.49 13.65
N ALA A 62 -4.91 -0.41 14.36
CA ALA A 62 -4.51 -0.85 15.70
C ALA A 62 -3.35 -1.88 15.70
N HIS A 63 -2.88 -2.31 14.53
CA HIS A 63 -1.93 -3.39 14.38
C HIS A 63 -0.59 -2.90 13.82
N PRO A 64 0.53 -3.60 14.11
CA PRO A 64 1.87 -3.17 13.73
C PRO A 64 2.21 -3.51 12.25
N VAL A 65 1.23 -3.43 11.35
CA VAL A 65 1.39 -3.71 9.93
C VAL A 65 1.45 -2.40 9.14
N THR A 66 2.33 -2.32 8.13
CA THR A 66 2.38 -1.13 7.27
C THR A 66 1.31 -1.22 6.17
N PRO A 67 0.37 -0.25 6.08
CA PRO A 67 -0.63 -0.26 5.02
C PRO A 67 0.00 0.19 3.70
N MET A 68 -0.09 -0.67 2.69
CA MET A 68 0.39 -0.44 1.33
C MET A 68 -0.78 -0.56 0.35
N VAL A 69 -0.61 0.01 -0.85
CA VAL A 69 -1.60 -0.07 -1.93
C VAL A 69 -0.92 -0.35 -3.26
N ARG A 70 -1.52 -1.21 -4.10
CA ARG A 70 -1.21 -1.26 -5.52
C ARG A 70 -2.25 -0.43 -6.27
N VAL A 71 -1.80 0.66 -6.90
CA VAL A 71 -2.68 1.53 -7.71
C VAL A 71 -3.00 0.90 -9.07
N PRO A 72 -4.11 1.27 -9.71
CA PRO A 72 -4.46 0.76 -11.05
C PRO A 72 -3.41 1.07 -12.11
N TRP A 73 -2.82 2.28 -12.08
CA TRP A 73 -1.87 2.76 -13.06
C TRP A 73 -0.98 3.90 -12.51
N ASN A 74 0.06 4.30 -13.26
CA ASN A 74 0.91 5.45 -12.94
C ASN A 74 0.20 6.77 -13.21
N GLU A 75 -0.77 7.11 -12.37
CA GLU A 75 -1.62 8.29 -12.53
C GLU A 75 -1.48 9.22 -11.31
N PRO A 76 -1.04 10.48 -11.49
CA PRO A 76 -0.77 11.39 -10.38
C PRO A 76 -1.98 11.62 -9.47
N GLY A 77 -3.19 11.75 -10.05
CA GLY A 77 -4.41 11.96 -9.29
C GLY A 77 -4.73 10.80 -8.35
N MET A 78 -4.64 9.57 -8.85
CA MET A 78 -4.84 8.37 -8.04
C MET A 78 -3.74 8.19 -6.99
N ILE A 79 -2.47 8.39 -7.34
CA ILE A 79 -1.33 8.23 -6.43
C ILE A 79 -1.42 9.23 -5.27
N GLY A 80 -1.67 10.51 -5.55
CA GLY A 80 -1.88 11.52 -4.51
C GLY A 80 -3.07 11.15 -3.62
N LYS A 81 -4.18 10.73 -4.22
CA LYS A 81 -5.40 10.36 -3.50
C LYS A 81 -5.19 9.20 -2.53
N VAL A 82 -4.49 8.13 -2.93
CA VAL A 82 -4.23 7.00 -2.01
C VAL A 82 -3.23 7.34 -0.90
N LEU A 83 -2.29 8.25 -1.15
CA LEU A 83 -1.38 8.78 -0.14
C LEU A 83 -2.14 9.62 0.90
N ASP A 84 -3.03 10.51 0.47
CA ASP A 84 -3.94 11.25 1.35
C ASP A 84 -4.88 10.30 2.13
N GLY A 85 -5.25 9.18 1.49
CA GLY A 85 -6.02 8.09 2.10
C GLY A 85 -5.25 7.28 3.16
N GLY A 86 -3.97 7.57 3.40
CA GLY A 86 -3.17 6.97 4.46
C GLY A 86 -2.27 5.82 4.02
N ALA A 87 -2.04 5.61 2.72
CA ALA A 87 -1.04 4.65 2.26
C ALA A 87 0.38 5.09 2.65
N TYR A 88 1.15 4.16 3.22
CA TYR A 88 2.57 4.41 3.57
C TYR A 88 3.53 4.02 2.46
N GLY A 89 3.06 3.19 1.52
CA GLY A 89 3.79 2.74 0.36
C GLY A 89 2.83 2.47 -0.78
N VAL A 90 3.27 2.81 -2.00
CA VAL A 90 2.52 2.60 -3.23
C VAL A 90 3.31 1.64 -4.11
N ILE A 91 2.64 0.63 -4.64
CA ILE A 91 3.13 -0.21 -5.73
C ILE A 91 2.46 0.29 -7.00
N CYS A 92 3.25 0.78 -7.94
CA CYS A 92 2.75 1.20 -9.25
C CYS A 92 3.06 0.10 -10.28
N PRO A 93 2.06 -0.41 -11.01
CA PRO A 93 2.27 -1.40 -12.05
C PRO A 93 2.85 -0.76 -13.32
N MET A 94 3.40 -1.61 -14.19
CA MET A 94 3.77 -1.27 -15.57
C MET A 94 4.74 -0.08 -15.74
N ILE A 95 5.63 0.14 -14.77
CA ILE A 95 6.77 1.05 -14.92
C ILE A 95 7.85 0.35 -15.76
N ASN A 96 8.02 0.77 -17.01
CA ASN A 96 8.89 0.15 -18.00
C ASN A 96 10.02 1.07 -18.48
N SER A 97 10.03 2.34 -18.06
CA SER A 97 11.10 3.29 -18.37
C SER A 97 11.62 4.01 -17.13
N ARG A 98 12.80 4.64 -17.27
CA ARG A 98 13.38 5.51 -16.24
C ARG A 98 12.46 6.69 -15.97
N GLU A 99 11.95 7.30 -17.04
CA GLU A 99 11.13 8.50 -17.01
C GLU A 99 9.79 8.23 -16.29
N GLU A 100 9.20 7.06 -16.50
CA GLU A 100 8.01 6.61 -15.78
C GLU A 100 8.29 6.41 -14.28
N ALA A 101 9.44 5.83 -13.93
CA ALA A 101 9.84 5.63 -12.54
C ALA A 101 10.09 6.98 -11.82
N GLU A 102 10.78 7.91 -12.48
CA GLU A 102 11.01 9.26 -11.98
C GLU A 102 9.69 10.01 -11.77
N SER A 103 8.77 9.90 -12.74
CA SER A 103 7.42 10.47 -12.65
C SER A 103 6.66 9.89 -11.47
N PHE A 104 6.63 8.56 -11.32
CA PHE A 104 5.98 7.88 -10.20
C PHE A 104 6.52 8.37 -8.84
N VAL A 105 7.84 8.46 -8.71
CA VAL A 105 8.48 8.97 -7.48
C VAL A 105 8.10 10.42 -7.21
N SER A 106 8.02 11.26 -8.25
CA SER A 106 7.61 12.66 -8.10
C SER A 106 6.16 12.81 -7.62
N TYR A 107 5.25 11.95 -8.08
CA TYR A 107 3.84 11.94 -7.63
C TYR A 107 3.69 11.53 -6.16
N CYS A 108 4.70 10.90 -5.57
CA CYS A 108 4.71 10.47 -4.17
C CYS A 108 5.32 11.51 -3.21
N LYS A 109 5.74 12.68 -3.72
CA LYS A 109 6.47 13.70 -2.96
C LYS A 109 5.85 15.08 -3.17
N TYR A 110 6.04 15.97 -2.20
CA TYR A 110 5.77 17.39 -2.33
C TYR A 110 6.88 18.11 -3.10
#